data_AF-A0A5C1A7R0-F1
#
_entry.id   AF-A0A5C1A7R0-F1
#
_cell.length_a   1.000
_cell.length_b   1.000
_cell.length_c   1.000
_cell.angle_alpha   90.00
_cell.angle_beta   90.00
_cell.angle_gamma   90.00
#
_symmetry.space_group_name_H-M   'P 1'
#
loop_
_entity.id
_entity.type
_entity.pdbx_description
1 polymer ?
#
loop_
_entity_poly.entity_id
_entity_poly.type
_entity_poly.pdbx_seq_one_letter_code
_entity_poly.pdbx_strand_id
1 'polypeptide(L)'
;MIPEEIAHLRSRCKLPFDPSRRGPVLLSQFFEELNLSHVALPNLSCGAVTDFLRSKGMAIDPVGEPDSPLAGCLFWVKDDGWAFVTASDILPRRRFSAAHELGHAVLHRETMGGFISDVSISETDAAEGQREREANQFAAELLMPKEVCWARAEELERDYKACPRMVLAYRLASELLVSREAMRYRLKSLGIGNDD
;
A
#
# COMPACT_ATOMS: atom_id res chain seq x y z
N MET A 1 9.09 11.27 9.34
CA MET A 1 8.99 11.26 7.86
C MET A 1 8.59 9.85 7.39
N ILE A 2 7.92 9.69 6.24
CA ILE A 2 7.44 8.36 5.77
C ILE A 2 8.53 7.25 5.78
N PRO A 3 9.77 7.49 5.33
CA PRO A 3 10.84 6.48 5.43
C PRO A 3 11.12 6.03 6.87
N GLU A 4 11.04 6.94 7.84
CA GLU A 4 11.27 6.64 9.26
C GLU A 4 10.12 5.81 9.84
N GLU A 5 8.87 6.11 9.46
CA GLU A 5 7.70 5.31 9.86
C GLU A 5 7.77 3.89 9.32
N ILE A 6 8.21 3.71 8.07
CA ILE A 6 8.46 2.38 7.49
C ILE A 6 9.58 1.66 8.25
N ALA A 7 10.67 2.35 8.61
CA ALA A 7 11.76 1.77 9.37
C ALA A 7 11.32 1.34 10.78
N HIS A 8 10.53 2.16 11.47
CA HIS A 8 9.94 1.85 12.76
C HIS A 8 9.00 0.64 12.67
N LEU A 9 8.11 0.62 11.68
CA LEU A 9 7.20 -0.50 11.45
C LEU A 9 7.95 -1.81 11.20
N ARG A 10 8.99 -1.77 10.36
CA ARG A 10 9.87 -2.93 10.11
C ARG A 10 10.58 -3.42 11.37
N SER A 11 11.06 -2.49 12.21
CA SER A 11 11.71 -2.82 13.49
C SER A 11 10.74 -3.53 14.43
N ARG A 12 9.51 -3.04 14.55
CA ARG A 12 8.45 -3.67 15.35
C ARG A 12 8.14 -5.09 14.89
N CYS A 13 8.04 -5.29 13.58
CA CYS A 13 7.83 -6.61 12.96
C CYS A 13 9.05 -7.55 13.03
N LYS A 14 10.20 -7.09 13.57
CA LYS A 14 11.48 -7.82 13.53
C LYS A 14 11.88 -8.23 12.10
N LEU A 15 11.58 -7.36 11.14
CA LEU A 15 11.89 -7.53 9.72
C LEU A 15 13.03 -6.59 9.32
N PRO A 16 14.31 -6.97 9.55
CA PRO A 16 15.42 -6.15 9.14
C PRO A 16 15.35 -5.89 7.63
N PHE A 17 15.60 -4.64 7.25
CA PHE A 17 15.65 -4.27 5.85
C PHE A 17 16.97 -4.74 5.25
N ASP A 18 16.88 -5.55 4.20
CA ASP A 18 18.04 -6.04 3.44
C ASP A 18 17.80 -5.76 1.96
N PRO A 19 18.54 -4.82 1.34
CA PRO A 19 18.39 -4.48 -0.07
C PRO A 19 18.85 -5.62 -1.01
N SER A 20 19.65 -6.57 -0.53
CA SER A 20 20.08 -7.72 -1.33
C SER A 20 18.96 -8.76 -1.47
N ARG A 21 18.04 -8.83 -0.49
CA ARG A 21 16.91 -9.75 -0.48
C ARG A 21 16.06 -9.55 -1.73
N ARG A 22 15.83 -10.66 -2.43
CA ARG A 22 14.97 -10.73 -3.61
C ARG A 22 13.53 -11.01 -3.22
N GLY A 23 12.63 -10.56 -4.08
CA GLY A 23 11.21 -10.90 -4.00
C GLY A 23 10.35 -9.83 -3.31
N PRO A 24 9.04 -10.05 -3.26
CA PRO A 24 8.08 -9.07 -2.80
C PRO A 24 8.13 -8.88 -1.29
N VAL A 25 7.72 -7.69 -0.85
CA VAL A 25 7.47 -7.40 0.57
C VAL A 25 6.27 -8.22 1.07
N LEU A 26 6.45 -8.89 2.22
CA LEU A 26 5.41 -9.69 2.87
C LEU A 26 4.51 -8.79 3.72
N LEU A 27 3.38 -8.37 3.15
CA LEU A 27 2.49 -7.42 3.81
C LEU A 27 1.81 -8.00 5.07
N SER A 28 1.59 -9.31 5.13
CA SER A 28 0.85 -9.96 6.23
C SER A 28 1.44 -9.66 7.61
N GLN A 29 2.77 -9.60 7.71
CA GLN A 29 3.45 -9.34 8.98
C GLN A 29 3.21 -7.91 9.49
N PHE A 30 3.05 -6.95 8.58
CA PHE A 30 2.69 -5.57 8.96
C PHE A 30 1.23 -5.47 9.41
N PHE A 31 0.34 -6.18 8.71
CA PHE A 31 -1.06 -6.30 9.10
C PHE A 31 -1.20 -6.91 10.50
N GLU A 32 -0.50 -8.02 10.77
CA GLU A 32 -0.46 -8.68 12.08
C GLU A 32 0.07 -7.76 13.19
N GLU A 33 1.19 -7.07 12.96
CA GLU A 33 1.80 -6.14 13.93
C GLU A 33 0.87 -4.97 14.29
N LEU A 34 -0.02 -4.57 13.37
CA LEU A 34 -0.98 -3.50 13.59
C LEU A 34 -2.33 -4.01 14.10
N ASN A 35 -2.50 -5.31 14.38
CA ASN A 35 -3.79 -5.93 14.67
C ASN A 35 -4.88 -5.60 13.62
N LEU A 36 -4.46 -5.59 12.35
CA LEU A 36 -5.25 -5.16 11.21
C LEU A 36 -5.55 -6.36 10.31
N SER A 37 -6.81 -6.77 10.24
CA SER A 37 -7.26 -7.86 9.37
C SER A 37 -7.35 -7.40 7.92
N HIS A 38 -6.58 -8.00 7.01
CA HIS A 38 -6.69 -7.74 5.58
C HIS A 38 -7.81 -8.57 4.95
N VAL A 39 -8.82 -7.89 4.42
CA VAL A 39 -10.04 -8.50 3.86
C VAL A 39 -10.17 -8.09 2.39
N ALA A 40 -10.36 -9.06 1.50
CA ALA A 40 -10.62 -8.80 0.09
C ALA A 40 -12.07 -9.17 -0.24
N LEU A 41 -12.85 -8.20 -0.75
CA LEU A 41 -14.25 -8.39 -1.15
C LEU A 41 -14.39 -8.32 -2.68
N PRO A 42 -15.20 -9.17 -3.34
CA PRO A 42 -15.33 -9.20 -4.79
C PRO A 42 -15.71 -7.84 -5.42
N ASN A 43 -16.68 -7.16 -4.79
CA ASN A 43 -17.13 -5.81 -5.11
C ASN A 43 -17.04 -5.00 -3.83
N LEU A 44 -16.09 -4.08 -3.74
CA LEU A 44 -15.92 -3.26 -2.55
C LEU A 44 -16.88 -2.06 -2.61
N SER A 45 -17.84 -2.03 -1.69
CA SER A 45 -18.82 -0.94 -1.51
C SER A 45 -19.12 -0.72 -0.03
N CYS A 46 -19.73 0.42 0.30
CA CYS A 46 -20.20 0.69 1.67
C CYS A 46 -21.11 -0.43 2.20
N GLY A 47 -22.01 -0.95 1.35
CA GLY A 47 -22.88 -2.07 1.70
C GLY A 47 -22.10 -3.35 2.00
N ALA A 48 -21.15 -3.71 1.13
CA ALA A 48 -20.35 -4.92 1.30
C ALA A 48 -19.48 -4.89 2.58
N VAL A 49 -18.91 -3.73 2.91
CA VAL A 49 -18.17 -3.53 4.17
C VAL A 49 -19.11 -3.65 5.38
N THR A 50 -20.27 -2.99 5.32
CA THR A 50 -21.28 -3.05 6.40
C THR A 50 -21.73 -4.48 6.66
N ASP A 51 -22.06 -5.22 5.60
CA ASP A 51 -22.52 -6.61 5.69
C ASP A 51 -21.42 -7.52 6.25
N PHE A 52 -20.17 -7.32 5.82
CA PHE A 52 -19.04 -8.07 6.37
C PHE A 52 -18.89 -7.82 7.88
N LEU A 53 -18.87 -6.57 8.33
CA LEU A 53 -18.69 -6.22 9.74
C LEU A 53 -19.86 -6.74 10.60
N ARG A 54 -21.10 -6.67 10.10
CA ARG A 54 -22.27 -7.29 10.74
C ARG A 54 -22.16 -8.80 10.82
N SER A 55 -21.62 -9.46 9.79
CA SER A 55 -21.37 -10.91 9.82
C SER A 55 -20.33 -11.31 10.89
N LYS A 56 -19.49 -10.37 11.35
CA LYS A 56 -18.57 -10.53 12.48
C LYS A 56 -19.22 -10.23 13.84
N GLY A 57 -20.53 -9.98 13.88
CA GLY A 57 -21.28 -9.71 15.10
C GLY A 57 -21.23 -8.26 15.56
N MET A 58 -20.76 -7.33 14.72
CA MET A 58 -20.70 -5.91 15.07
C MET A 58 -22.04 -5.23 14.82
N ALA A 59 -22.56 -4.55 15.84
CA ALA A 59 -23.71 -3.67 15.71
C ALA A 59 -23.25 -2.29 15.21
N ILE A 60 -23.19 -2.15 13.89
CA ILE A 60 -22.79 -0.90 13.23
C ILE A 60 -23.92 -0.36 12.34
N ASP A 61 -24.00 0.97 12.31
CA ASP A 61 -24.81 1.68 11.32
C ASP A 61 -24.19 1.52 9.92
N PRO A 62 -24.99 1.64 8.86
CA PRO A 62 -24.46 1.65 7.49
C PRO A 62 -23.38 2.71 7.34
N VAL A 63 -22.24 2.30 6.78
CA VAL A 63 -21.07 3.18 6.62
C VAL A 63 -21.25 4.22 5.49
N GLY A 64 -22.33 4.12 4.73
CA GLY A 64 -22.69 5.00 3.62
C GLY A 64 -23.84 4.41 2.80
N GLU A 65 -24.11 4.98 1.63
CA GLU A 65 -25.09 4.41 0.70
C GLU A 65 -24.62 3.03 0.20
N PRO A 66 -25.45 1.96 0.29
CA PRO A 66 -24.98 0.59 0.06
C PRO A 66 -24.26 0.33 -1.26
N ASP A 67 -24.71 0.97 -2.33
CA ASP A 67 -24.17 0.82 -3.69
C ASP A 67 -22.98 1.75 -3.98
N SER A 68 -22.60 2.63 -3.05
CA SER A 68 -21.43 3.50 -3.21
C SER A 68 -20.15 2.66 -3.28
N PRO A 69 -19.42 2.68 -4.41
CA PRO A 69 -18.18 1.94 -4.55
C PRO A 69 -17.06 2.57 -3.71
N LEU A 70 -16.13 1.74 -3.25
CA LEU A 70 -14.95 2.16 -2.52
C LEU A 70 -13.69 1.67 -3.24
N ALA A 71 -12.63 2.48 -3.23
CA ALA A 71 -11.31 2.05 -3.70
C ALA A 71 -10.54 1.24 -2.63
N GLY A 72 -10.83 1.55 -1.37
CA GLY A 72 -10.19 1.08 -0.15
C GLY A 72 -11.04 1.45 1.07
N CYS A 73 -10.84 0.79 2.20
CA CYS A 73 -11.49 1.17 3.46
C CYS A 73 -10.78 0.56 4.66
N LEU A 74 -10.63 1.36 5.71
CA LEU A 74 -10.18 0.96 7.03
C LEU A 74 -11.26 1.14 8.07
N PHE A 75 -11.56 0.07 8.79
CA PHE A 75 -12.50 0.09 9.90
C PHE A 75 -11.78 -0.27 11.19
N TRP A 76 -12.06 0.42 12.28
CA TRP A 76 -11.49 0.11 13.59
C TRP A 76 -12.56 0.08 14.68
N VAL A 77 -12.49 -0.96 15.50
CA VAL A 77 -13.24 -1.05 16.77
C VAL A 77 -12.24 -1.27 17.88
N LYS A 78 -12.06 -0.25 18.72
CA LYS A 78 -11.03 -0.25 19.78
C LYS A 78 -9.65 -0.55 19.18
N ASP A 79 -9.11 -1.73 19.45
CA ASP A 79 -7.79 -2.17 19.01
C ASP A 79 -7.83 -3.12 17.82
N ASP A 80 -9.01 -3.58 17.38
CA ASP A 80 -9.16 -4.45 16.22
C ASP A 80 -9.45 -3.63 14.97
N GLY A 81 -8.65 -3.83 13.93
CA GLY A 81 -8.81 -3.15 12.63
C GLY A 81 -9.17 -4.10 11.49
N TRP A 82 -9.77 -3.56 10.45
CA TRP A 82 -9.98 -4.23 9.16
C TRP A 82 -9.57 -3.30 8.02
N ALA A 83 -8.73 -3.81 7.11
CA ALA A 83 -8.38 -3.16 5.86
C ALA A 83 -9.03 -3.91 4.71
N PHE A 84 -9.93 -3.23 4.00
CA PHE A 84 -10.72 -3.79 2.91
C PHE A 84 -10.14 -3.38 1.56
N VAL A 85 -9.98 -4.36 0.67
CA VAL A 85 -9.54 -4.13 -0.71
C VAL A 85 -10.44 -4.87 -1.70
N THR A 86 -10.39 -4.47 -2.96
CA THR A 86 -11.13 -5.13 -4.04
C THR A 86 -10.46 -6.45 -4.44
N ALA A 87 -11.16 -7.58 -4.33
CA ALA A 87 -10.61 -8.91 -4.60
C ALA A 87 -10.46 -9.22 -6.10
N SER A 88 -11.29 -8.60 -6.94
CA SER A 88 -11.30 -8.76 -8.40
C SER A 88 -10.14 -8.03 -9.11
N ASP A 89 -9.41 -7.19 -8.39
CA ASP A 89 -8.24 -6.51 -8.90
C ASP A 89 -7.09 -7.48 -9.20
N ILE A 90 -6.29 -7.13 -10.21
CA ILE A 90 -5.04 -7.85 -10.49
C ILE A 90 -4.10 -7.74 -9.29
N LEU A 91 -3.28 -8.78 -9.07
CA LEU A 91 -2.42 -8.89 -7.89
C LEU A 91 -1.57 -7.63 -7.59
N PRO A 92 -0.92 -6.98 -8.57
CA PRO A 92 -0.17 -5.74 -8.29
C PRO A 92 -1.04 -4.60 -7.74
N ARG A 93 -2.26 -4.43 -8.26
CA ARG A 93 -3.19 -3.39 -7.79
C ARG A 93 -3.67 -3.70 -6.38
N ARG A 94 -4.07 -4.96 -6.12
CA ARG A 94 -4.43 -5.42 -4.77
C ARG A 94 -3.33 -5.19 -3.74
N ARG A 95 -2.08 -5.50 -4.10
CA ARG A 95 -0.92 -5.30 -3.23
C ARG A 95 -0.70 -3.82 -2.95
N PHE A 96 -0.86 -2.97 -3.96
CA PHE A 96 -0.74 -1.52 -3.79
C PHE A 96 -1.85 -0.97 -2.89
N SER A 97 -3.12 -1.32 -3.13
CA SER A 97 -4.23 -0.93 -2.26
C SER A 97 -4.02 -1.40 -0.82
N ALA A 98 -3.59 -2.65 -0.60
CA ALA A 98 -3.30 -3.15 0.74
C ALA A 98 -2.17 -2.36 1.44
N ALA A 99 -1.11 -1.99 0.71
CA ALA A 99 -0.03 -1.16 1.25
C ALA A 99 -0.47 0.30 1.48
N HIS A 100 -1.43 0.79 0.69
CA HIS A 100 -2.05 2.09 0.85
C HIS A 100 -2.88 2.15 2.14
N GLU A 101 -3.74 1.15 2.39
CA GLU A 101 -4.45 1.02 3.67
C GLU A 101 -3.47 0.92 4.85
N LEU A 102 -2.37 0.18 4.71
CA LEU A 102 -1.33 0.17 5.74
C LEU A 102 -0.74 1.57 5.99
N GLY A 103 -0.60 2.39 4.93
CA GLY A 103 -0.18 3.77 5.04
C GLY A 103 -1.14 4.60 5.89
N HIS A 104 -2.44 4.55 5.61
CA HIS A 104 -3.45 5.22 6.45
C HIS A 104 -3.42 4.73 7.89
N ALA A 105 -3.32 3.41 8.12
CA ALA A 105 -3.27 2.83 9.45
C ALA A 105 -2.03 3.25 10.27
N VAL A 106 -0.88 3.45 9.61
CA VAL A 106 0.37 3.85 10.27
C VAL A 106 0.40 5.36 10.49
N LEU A 107 0.06 6.13 9.47
CA LEU A 107 0.29 7.57 9.46
C LEU A 107 -0.87 8.37 10.05
N HIS A 108 -2.09 7.83 10.06
CA HIS A 108 -3.29 8.63 10.28
C HIS A 108 -4.27 8.03 11.29
N ARG A 109 -3.94 6.89 11.94
CA ARG A 109 -4.82 6.25 12.92
C ARG A 109 -5.22 7.16 14.09
N GLU A 110 -4.30 7.96 14.61
CA GLU A 110 -4.55 8.81 15.78
C GLU A 110 -5.45 10.02 15.48
N THR A 111 -5.48 10.46 14.23
CA THR A 111 -6.20 11.67 13.82
C THR A 111 -7.61 11.40 13.28
N MET A 112 -7.98 10.12 13.07
CA MET A 112 -9.12 9.76 12.21
C MET A 112 -10.23 8.90 12.85
N GLY A 113 -10.25 8.75 14.18
CA GLY A 113 -11.44 8.30 14.92
C GLY A 113 -12.21 7.10 14.33
N GLY A 114 -11.65 5.89 14.41
CA GLY A 114 -12.38 4.62 14.23
C GLY A 114 -12.85 4.23 12.82
N PHE A 115 -13.01 5.18 11.89
CA PHE A 115 -13.49 4.88 10.53
C PHE A 115 -12.78 5.71 9.46
N ILE A 116 -12.20 5.02 8.48
CA ILE A 116 -11.64 5.62 7.26
C ILE A 116 -12.26 4.85 6.09
N SER A 117 -12.91 5.56 5.19
CA SER A 117 -13.32 4.98 3.93
C SER A 117 -12.85 5.87 2.81
N ASP A 118 -12.12 5.31 1.86
CA ASP A 118 -11.83 5.94 0.58
C ASP A 118 -13.10 5.83 -0.28
N VAL A 119 -14.19 6.40 0.22
CA VAL A 119 -15.31 6.74 -0.65
C VAL A 119 -14.78 7.87 -1.52
N SER A 120 -15.11 7.84 -2.80
CA SER A 120 -14.91 8.96 -3.71
C SER A 120 -15.75 10.19 -3.29
N ILE A 121 -15.50 10.74 -2.09
CA ILE A 121 -16.18 11.89 -1.49
C ILE A 121 -15.19 13.05 -1.51
N SER A 122 -15.36 13.83 -2.57
CA SER A 122 -14.85 15.18 -2.82
C SER A 122 -13.34 15.42 -2.64
N GLU A 123 -12.66 15.59 -3.78
CA GLU A 123 -11.32 16.21 -3.90
C GLU A 123 -11.25 17.67 -3.37
N THR A 124 -12.26 18.17 -2.65
CA THR A 124 -12.35 19.55 -2.17
C THR A 124 -11.75 19.78 -0.80
N ASP A 125 -11.42 18.73 -0.03
CA ASP A 125 -10.69 18.88 1.23
C ASP A 125 -9.18 18.70 1.01
N ALA A 126 -8.42 19.77 1.26
CA ALA A 126 -6.97 19.78 1.13
C ALA A 126 -6.28 18.84 2.13
N ALA A 127 -6.87 18.62 3.32
CA ALA A 127 -6.33 17.71 4.31
C ALA A 127 -6.47 16.24 3.85
N GLU A 128 -7.62 15.87 3.27
CA GLU A 128 -7.83 14.53 2.72
C GLU A 128 -6.89 14.27 1.54
N GLY A 129 -6.81 15.23 0.60
CA GLY A 129 -5.88 15.11 -0.52
C GLY A 129 -4.41 14.96 -0.09
N GLN A 130 -4.03 15.48 1.08
CA GLN A 130 -2.70 15.28 1.64
C GLN A 130 -2.53 13.86 2.20
N ARG A 131 -3.52 13.35 2.95
CA ARG A 131 -3.51 11.98 3.49
C ARG A 131 -3.41 10.93 2.39
N GLU A 132 -4.23 11.06 1.35
CA GLU A 132 -4.19 10.19 0.17
C GLU A 132 -2.82 10.16 -0.49
N ARG A 133 -2.16 11.32 -0.61
CA ARG A 133 -0.79 11.40 -1.16
C ARG A 133 0.23 10.74 -0.25
N GLU A 134 0.09 10.92 1.06
CA GLU A 134 0.96 10.30 2.06
C GLU A 134 0.82 8.78 2.08
N ALA A 135 -0.41 8.25 2.02
CA ALA A 135 -0.68 6.82 1.92
C ALA A 135 -0.15 6.22 0.60
N ASN A 136 -0.34 6.92 -0.52
CA ASN A 136 0.25 6.53 -1.80
C ASN A 136 1.77 6.53 -1.78
N GLN A 137 2.39 7.54 -1.16
CA GLN A 137 3.83 7.60 -0.98
C GLN A 137 4.32 6.46 -0.07
N PHE A 138 3.62 6.19 1.03
CA PHE A 138 3.91 5.08 1.93
C PHE A 138 3.87 3.74 1.19
N ALA A 139 2.80 3.48 0.42
CA ALA A 139 2.67 2.27 -0.38
C ALA A 139 3.83 2.10 -1.38
N ALA A 140 4.19 3.18 -2.08
CA ALA A 140 5.29 3.17 -3.03
C ALA A 140 6.65 2.95 -2.35
N GLU A 141 6.90 3.58 -1.21
CA GLU A 141 8.16 3.42 -0.46
C GLU A 141 8.27 2.03 0.18
N LEU A 142 7.18 1.49 0.70
CA LEU A 142 7.16 0.17 1.32
C LEU A 142 7.35 -0.93 0.27
N LEU A 143 6.61 -0.88 -0.84
CA LEU A 143 6.63 -1.90 -1.89
C LEU A 143 7.81 -1.77 -2.86
N MET A 144 8.32 -0.55 -3.06
CA MET A 144 9.44 -0.26 -3.97
C MET A 144 10.52 0.56 -3.23
N PRO A 145 11.24 -0.05 -2.27
CA PRO A 145 12.25 0.63 -1.47
C PRO A 145 13.36 1.20 -2.33
N LYS A 146 13.77 2.44 -2.06
CA LYS A 146 14.77 3.14 -2.89
C LYS A 146 16.10 2.40 -2.91
N GLU A 147 16.48 1.78 -1.80
CA GLU A 147 17.73 1.05 -1.65
C GLU A 147 17.72 -0.25 -2.47
N VAL A 148 16.56 -0.92 -2.59
CA VAL A 148 16.40 -2.07 -3.50
C VAL A 148 16.52 -1.60 -4.94
N CYS A 149 15.85 -0.50 -5.31
CA CYS A 149 15.94 0.06 -6.66
C CYS A 149 17.39 0.40 -7.05
N TRP A 150 18.13 1.07 -6.16
CA TRP A 150 19.54 1.40 -6.37
C TRP A 150 20.42 0.16 -6.45
N ALA A 151 20.29 -0.79 -5.52
CA ALA A 151 21.07 -2.03 -5.54
C ALA A 151 20.89 -2.80 -6.86
N ARG A 152 19.65 -2.91 -7.38
CA ARG A 152 19.40 -3.58 -8.67
C ARG A 152 19.91 -2.79 -9.87
N ALA A 153 19.89 -1.46 -9.81
CA ALA A 153 20.47 -0.61 -10.85
C ALA A 153 21.99 -0.79 -10.92
N GLU A 154 22.67 -0.76 -9.76
CA GLU A 154 24.11 -0.97 -9.66
C GLU A 154 24.53 -2.37 -10.14
N GLU A 155 23.75 -3.40 -9.80
CA GLU A 155 23.97 -4.75 -10.31
C GLU A 155 23.83 -4.81 -11.84
N LEU A 156 22.77 -4.22 -12.40
CA LEU A 156 22.53 -4.20 -13.84
C LEU A 156 23.66 -3.46 -14.57
N GLU A 157 24.06 -2.30 -14.07
CA GLU A 157 25.15 -1.50 -14.62
C GLU A 157 26.49 -2.24 -14.55
N ARG A 158 26.79 -2.90 -13.43
CA ARG A 158 28.03 -3.68 -13.28
C ARG A 158 28.09 -4.82 -14.29
N ASP A 159 27.01 -5.55 -14.46
CA ASP A 159 26.95 -6.81 -15.24
C ASP A 159 26.83 -6.53 -16.75
N TYR A 160 26.18 -5.44 -17.16
CA TYR A 160 25.89 -5.14 -18.57
C TYR A 160 26.48 -3.83 -19.08
N LYS A 161 27.12 -3.02 -18.23
CA LYS A 161 27.65 -1.67 -18.55
C LYS A 161 26.60 -0.72 -19.13
N ALA A 162 25.35 -0.95 -18.74
CA ALA A 162 24.21 -0.13 -19.08
C ALA A 162 23.07 -0.36 -18.09
N CYS A 163 22.29 0.69 -17.81
CA CYS A 163 21.11 0.62 -16.98
C CYS A 163 19.88 1.28 -17.65
N PRO A 164 19.34 0.71 -18.75
CA PRO A 164 18.13 1.25 -19.36
C PRO A 164 16.96 1.14 -18.38
N ARG A 165 16.31 2.27 -18.09
CA ARG A 165 15.24 2.34 -17.08
C ARG A 165 14.09 1.40 -17.39
N MET A 166 13.78 1.21 -18.67
CA MET A 166 12.74 0.27 -19.11
C MET A 166 13.05 -1.19 -18.73
N VAL A 167 14.29 -1.63 -18.93
CA VAL A 167 14.72 -2.99 -18.60
C VAL A 167 14.72 -3.19 -17.09
N LEU A 168 15.27 -2.22 -16.35
CA LEU A 168 15.27 -2.26 -14.89
C LEU A 168 13.83 -2.28 -14.33
N ALA A 169 12.93 -1.45 -14.87
CA ALA A 169 11.53 -1.41 -14.45
C ALA A 169 10.82 -2.75 -14.67
N TYR A 170 11.07 -3.41 -15.80
CA TYR A 170 10.48 -4.71 -16.10
C TYR A 170 10.93 -5.78 -15.10
N ARG A 171 12.24 -5.83 -14.81
CA ARG A 171 12.84 -6.77 -13.85
C ARG A 171 12.29 -6.54 -12.44
N LEU A 172 12.36 -5.31 -11.96
CA LEU A 172 11.93 -4.94 -10.61
C LEU A 172 10.42 -5.08 -10.41
N ALA A 173 9.59 -4.76 -11.41
CA ALA A 173 8.15 -4.94 -11.31
C ALA A 173 7.78 -6.42 -11.11
N SER A 174 8.47 -7.32 -11.82
CA SER A 174 8.29 -8.76 -11.68
C SER A 174 8.81 -9.27 -10.33
N GLU A 175 9.98 -8.80 -9.90
CA GLU A 175 10.59 -9.20 -8.62
C GLU A 175 9.76 -8.76 -7.40
N LEU A 176 9.26 -7.53 -7.41
CA LEU A 176 8.55 -6.92 -6.28
C LEU A 176 7.03 -7.10 -6.35
N LEU A 177 6.53 -7.74 -7.40
CA LEU A 177 5.10 -7.94 -7.69
C LEU A 177 4.29 -6.63 -7.69
N VAL A 178 4.81 -5.62 -8.38
CA VAL A 178 4.16 -4.33 -8.61
C VAL A 178 3.91 -4.11 -10.10
N SER A 179 3.10 -3.12 -10.47
CA SER A 179 2.86 -2.84 -11.88
C SER A 179 4.13 -2.26 -12.54
N ARG A 180 4.34 -2.59 -13.82
CA ARG A 180 5.46 -2.01 -14.59
C ARG A 180 5.40 -0.49 -14.64
N GLU A 181 4.19 0.05 -14.72
CA GLU A 181 3.95 1.48 -14.72
C GLU A 181 4.35 2.14 -13.40
N ALA A 182 3.91 1.61 -12.25
CA ALA A 182 4.28 2.13 -10.93
C ALA A 182 5.80 2.08 -10.72
N MET A 183 6.45 0.98 -11.13
CA MET A 183 7.90 0.87 -11.05
C MET A 183 8.61 1.89 -11.95
N ARG A 184 8.14 2.13 -13.16
CA ARG A 184 8.70 3.19 -14.05
C ARG A 184 8.62 4.57 -13.40
N TYR A 185 7.45 4.92 -12.83
CA TYR A 185 7.29 6.19 -12.13
C TYR A 185 8.23 6.30 -10.93
N ARG A 186 8.37 5.23 -10.14
CA ARG A 186 9.28 5.17 -8.99
C ARG A 186 10.74 5.35 -9.40
N LEU A 187 11.20 4.64 -10.42
CA LEU A 187 12.58 4.78 -10.90
C LEU A 187 12.85 6.18 -11.46
N LYS A 188 11.89 6.75 -12.19
CA LYS A 188 11.97 8.13 -12.69
C LYS A 188 12.07 9.14 -11.55
N SER A 189 11.25 9.02 -10.51
CA SER A 189 11.28 9.96 -9.37
C SER A 189 12.55 9.84 -8.53
N LEU A 190 13.18 8.66 -8.49
CA LEU A 190 14.47 8.43 -7.85
C LEU A 190 15.67 8.80 -8.73
N GLY A 191 15.46 9.16 -10.00
CA GLY A 191 16.55 9.44 -10.95
C GLY A 191 17.38 8.20 -11.33
N ILE A 192 16.79 7.01 -11.25
CA ILE A 192 17.49 5.74 -11.48
C ILE A 192 17.32 5.27 -12.92
N GLY A 193 18.45 4.89 -13.53
CA GLY A 193 18.53 4.41 -14.91
C GLY A 193 18.34 5.52 -15.95
N ASN A 194 18.56 5.18 -17.21
CA ASN A 194 18.57 6.11 -18.33
C ASN A 194 17.30 5.94 -19.18
N ASP A 195 16.89 6.98 -19.91
CA ASP A 195 15.75 6.90 -20.85
C ASP A 195 16.11 6.26 -22.21
N ASP A 196 17.23 5.54 -22.27
CA ASP A 196 17.71 4.78 -23.46
C ASP A 196 16.63 3.86 -24.05
#